data_AF-A0A1L4DGI4-F1
#
_entry.id   AF-A0A1L4DGI4-F1
#
_cell.length_a   1.000
_cell.length_b   1.000
_cell.length_c   1.000
_cell.angle_alpha   90.00
_cell.angle_beta   90.00
_cell.angle_gamma   90.00
#
_symmetry.space_group_name_H-M   'P 1'
#
loop_
_entity.id
_entity.type
_entity.pdbx_description
1 polymer ?
#
loop_
_entity_poly.entity_id
_entity_poly.type
_entity_poly.pdbx_seq_one_letter_code
_entity_poly.pdbx_strand_id
1 'polypeptide(L)'
;MFLFKFFFKGKSAKQKNFYKINPDEFILISEHLINSSSTNHQLLGIIMASGIPLAHLKNQNIKTPYNFKSNILSYILSSGLQIQTYSLTCSNRISRCIENLDKNRLLSVDARKINYVANNIFGFGITTTQLKIVYSLIVKSKEALHEIKYNSNSQNIFLVNKPCILNLSQKLNYIKSFSPLKLNQDNLNYYLNSTNGIKFTIINLISNFFTEKEPCKNLHTLKLYINANLKHLGIYKNTSKLQKRIISKIFFLN
;
A
#
# COMPACT_ATOMS: atom_id res chain seq x y z
N MET A 1 -12.05 37.15 -43.73
CA MET A 1 -10.69 36.56 -43.76
C MET A 1 -10.27 36.25 -42.32
N PHE A 2 -10.56 35.04 -41.83
CA PHE A 2 -10.17 34.60 -40.47
C PHE A 2 -9.02 33.59 -40.60
N LEU A 3 -7.81 34.03 -40.26
CA LEU A 3 -6.62 33.18 -40.23
C LEU A 3 -6.57 32.44 -38.89
N PHE A 4 -6.86 31.14 -38.93
CA PHE A 4 -6.57 30.17 -37.88
C PHE A 4 -5.06 30.14 -37.61
N LYS A 5 -4.62 30.65 -36.44
CA LYS A 5 -3.28 30.34 -35.91
C LYS A 5 -3.33 28.96 -35.25
N PHE A 6 -3.06 27.92 -36.04
CA PHE A 6 -2.68 26.60 -35.53
C PHE A 6 -1.39 26.74 -34.72
N PHE A 7 -1.50 26.72 -33.39
CA PHE A 7 -0.34 26.50 -32.54
C PHE A 7 0.07 25.04 -32.67
N PHE A 8 1.04 24.76 -33.55
CA PHE A 8 1.86 23.57 -33.43
C PHE A 8 2.57 23.63 -32.07
N LYS A 9 2.00 22.98 -31.05
CA LYS A 9 2.74 22.61 -29.85
C LYS A 9 3.85 21.67 -30.30
N GLY A 10 5.04 22.24 -30.52
CA GLY A 10 6.26 21.47 -30.67
C GLY A 10 6.34 20.45 -29.54
N LYS A 11 6.55 19.17 -29.89
CA LYS A 11 6.80 18.12 -28.90
C LYS A 11 8.02 18.54 -28.08
N SER A 12 7.79 19.07 -26.87
CA SER A 12 8.88 19.32 -25.93
C SER A 12 9.61 18.00 -25.73
N ALA A 13 10.93 17.97 -25.97
CA ALA A 13 11.75 16.82 -25.68
C ALA A 13 11.44 16.36 -24.23
N LYS A 14 10.98 15.13 -24.05
CA LYS A 14 10.71 14.56 -22.73
C LYS A 14 12.02 14.65 -21.94
N GLN A 15 12.10 15.54 -20.95
CA GLN A 15 13.18 15.50 -19.97
C GLN A 15 13.28 14.07 -19.42
N LYS A 16 14.47 13.49 -19.47
CA LYS A 16 14.72 12.19 -18.83
C LYS A 16 14.63 12.41 -17.32
N ASN A 17 13.50 12.05 -16.73
CA ASN A 17 13.33 12.10 -15.28
C ASN A 17 14.23 11.04 -14.64
N PHE A 18 15.18 11.47 -13.83
CA PHE A 18 16.01 10.60 -13.00
C PHE A 18 15.34 10.36 -11.65
N TYR A 19 15.10 9.10 -11.30
CA TYR A 19 14.49 8.67 -10.05
C TYR A 19 15.58 8.20 -9.10
N LYS A 20 15.66 8.83 -7.92
CA LYS A 20 16.55 8.41 -6.85
C LYS A 20 15.74 7.58 -5.85
N ILE A 21 16.25 6.41 -5.51
CA ILE A 21 15.65 5.51 -4.53
C ILE A 21 16.66 5.23 -3.43
N ASN A 22 16.23 5.40 -2.20
CA ASN A 22 16.94 4.86 -1.05
C ASN A 22 16.47 3.41 -0.81
N PRO A 23 17.38 2.40 -0.83
CA PRO A 23 17.02 1.01 -0.60
C PRO A 23 16.31 0.77 0.75
N ASP A 24 16.75 1.41 1.83
CA ASP A 24 16.19 1.19 3.16
C ASP A 24 14.78 1.78 3.29
N GLU A 25 14.55 2.98 2.75
CA GLU A 25 13.19 3.57 2.69
C GLU A 25 12.25 2.70 1.84
N PHE A 26 12.75 2.15 0.73
CA PHE A 26 11.99 1.26 -0.14
C PHE A 26 11.59 -0.03 0.58
N ILE A 27 12.52 -0.66 1.29
CA ILE A 27 12.26 -1.88 2.07
C ILE A 27 11.28 -1.58 3.21
N LEU A 28 11.52 -0.52 3.98
CA LEU A 28 10.65 -0.11 5.08
C LEU A 28 9.20 0.12 4.62
N ILE A 29 9.01 0.82 3.50
CA ILE A 29 7.68 1.03 2.91
C ILE A 29 7.04 -0.30 2.52
N SER A 30 7.81 -1.19 1.89
CA SER A 30 7.30 -2.50 1.47
C SER A 30 6.79 -3.32 2.66
N GLU A 31 7.49 -3.30 3.80
CA GLU A 31 7.08 -3.99 5.02
C GLU A 31 5.76 -3.44 5.58
N HIS A 32 5.60 -2.12 5.61
CA HIS A 32 4.35 -1.51 6.06
C HIS A 32 3.18 -1.80 5.12
N LEU A 33 3.43 -1.84 3.80
CA LEU A 33 2.41 -2.12 2.79
C LEU A 33 1.93 -3.57 2.82
N ILE A 34 2.81 -4.55 3.05
CA ILE A 34 2.46 -5.97 3.14
C ILE A 34 1.42 -6.23 4.25
N ASN A 35 1.51 -5.47 5.35
CA ASN A 35 0.61 -5.57 6.50
C ASN A 35 -0.72 -4.80 6.34
N SER A 36 -0.98 -4.23 5.16
CA SER A 36 -2.22 -3.52 4.86
C SER A 36 -3.38 -4.49 4.61
N SER A 37 -4.58 -4.11 5.05
CA SER A 37 -5.86 -4.74 4.69
C SER A 37 -6.39 -4.34 3.31
N SER A 38 -5.86 -3.25 2.73
CA SER A 38 -6.19 -2.82 1.36
C SER A 38 -5.42 -3.64 0.34
N THR A 39 -6.14 -4.35 -0.54
CA THR A 39 -5.56 -5.19 -1.60
C THR A 39 -4.55 -4.44 -2.47
N ASN A 40 -4.83 -3.20 -2.86
CA ASN A 40 -3.91 -2.42 -3.70
C ASN A 40 -2.58 -2.13 -2.99
N HIS A 41 -2.64 -1.77 -1.72
CA HIS A 41 -1.45 -1.51 -0.90
C HIS A 41 -0.68 -2.80 -0.64
N GLN A 42 -1.38 -3.90 -0.33
CA GLN A 42 -0.75 -5.19 -0.09
C GLN A 42 -0.04 -5.72 -1.35
N LEU A 43 -0.69 -5.63 -2.51
CA LEU A 43 -0.08 -5.98 -3.80
C LEU A 43 1.15 -5.12 -4.10
N LEU A 44 1.09 -3.80 -3.85
CA LEU A 44 2.25 -2.92 -3.98
C LEU A 44 3.41 -3.39 -3.10
N GLY A 45 3.14 -3.69 -1.83
CA GLY A 45 4.14 -4.19 -0.88
C GLY A 45 4.77 -5.50 -1.32
N ILE A 46 3.97 -6.46 -1.79
CA ILE A 46 4.49 -7.75 -2.30
C ILE A 46 5.39 -7.53 -3.53
N ILE A 47 4.95 -6.72 -4.51
CA ILE A 47 5.74 -6.41 -5.71
C ILE A 47 7.08 -5.78 -5.31
N MET A 48 7.07 -4.83 -4.39
CA MET A 48 8.29 -4.16 -3.91
C MET A 48 9.22 -5.13 -3.18
N ALA A 49 8.68 -5.98 -2.29
CA ALA A 49 9.51 -6.85 -1.46
C ALA A 49 10.05 -8.10 -2.17
N SER A 50 9.40 -8.55 -3.24
CA SER A 50 9.71 -9.83 -3.90
C SER A 50 9.99 -9.73 -5.40
N GLY A 51 9.68 -8.61 -6.05
CA GLY A 51 9.79 -8.47 -7.50
C GLY A 51 8.80 -9.34 -8.29
N ILE A 52 7.86 -10.02 -7.63
CA ILE A 52 6.83 -10.83 -8.31
C ILE A 52 5.95 -9.89 -9.16
N PRO A 53 5.81 -10.13 -10.47
CA PRO A 53 4.95 -9.32 -11.32
C PRO A 53 3.48 -9.39 -10.89
N LEU A 54 2.74 -8.28 -11.06
CA LEU A 54 1.30 -8.26 -10.81
C LEU A 54 0.55 -9.36 -11.57
N ALA A 55 0.95 -9.66 -12.81
CA ALA A 55 0.36 -10.73 -13.61
C ALA A 55 0.44 -12.10 -12.92
N HIS A 56 1.55 -12.39 -12.23
CA HIS A 56 1.73 -13.62 -11.46
C HIS A 56 0.87 -13.58 -10.18
N LEU A 57 0.82 -12.44 -9.48
CA LEU A 57 -0.01 -12.29 -8.29
C LEU A 57 -1.50 -12.41 -8.59
N LYS A 58 -1.94 -12.05 -9.80
CA LYS A 58 -3.33 -12.25 -10.27
C LYS A 58 -3.67 -13.70 -10.60
N ASN A 59 -2.68 -14.60 -10.60
CA ASN A 59 -2.94 -16.03 -10.74
C ASN A 59 -3.65 -16.55 -9.48
N GLN A 60 -4.89 -17.02 -9.63
CA GLN A 60 -5.73 -17.41 -8.49
C GLN A 60 -5.18 -18.62 -7.72
N ASN A 61 -4.48 -19.53 -8.40
CA ASN A 61 -3.94 -20.76 -7.83
C ASN A 61 -2.45 -20.65 -7.53
N ILE A 62 -1.93 -19.42 -7.38
CA ILE A 62 -0.54 -19.22 -6.95
C ILE A 62 -0.34 -19.89 -5.58
N LYS A 63 0.66 -20.76 -5.49
CA LYS A 63 1.06 -21.44 -4.24
C LYS A 63 2.42 -20.95 -3.81
N THR A 64 2.61 -20.75 -2.51
CA THR A 64 3.89 -20.35 -1.93
C THR A 64 4.35 -21.42 -0.95
N PRO A 65 5.08 -22.46 -1.39
CA PRO A 65 5.57 -23.49 -0.47
C PRO A 65 6.43 -22.86 0.63
N TYR A 66 6.38 -23.49 1.80
CA TYR A 66 7.11 -23.03 2.98
C TYR A 66 8.61 -22.95 2.70
N ASN A 67 9.23 -21.81 3.01
CA ASN A 67 10.67 -21.61 2.82
C ASN A 67 11.39 -21.58 4.17
N PHE A 68 12.37 -22.47 4.34
CA PHE A 68 13.24 -22.47 5.54
C PHE A 68 14.23 -21.30 5.53
N LYS A 69 14.56 -20.77 4.35
CA LYS A 69 15.43 -19.60 4.19
C LYS A 69 14.59 -18.32 4.16
N SER A 70 14.93 -17.38 5.04
CA SER A 70 14.15 -16.14 5.24
C SER A 70 14.25 -15.14 4.08
N ASN A 71 15.26 -15.26 3.23
CA ASN A 71 15.56 -14.36 2.11
C ASN A 71 15.26 -14.94 0.72
N ILE A 72 14.73 -16.16 0.63
CA ILE A 72 14.33 -16.79 -0.63
C ILE A 72 12.83 -17.08 -0.59
N LEU A 73 12.13 -16.66 -1.63
CA LEU A 73 10.71 -16.90 -1.85
C LEU A 73 10.55 -17.80 -3.08
N SER A 74 9.92 -18.95 -2.87
CA SER A 74 9.49 -19.86 -3.93
C SER A 74 7.98 -19.72 -4.16
N TYR A 75 7.54 -19.73 -5.41
CA TYR A 75 6.12 -19.76 -5.75
C TYR A 75 5.85 -20.56 -7.04
N ILE A 76 4.64 -21.12 -7.14
CA ILE A 76 4.21 -21.99 -8.23
C ILE A 76 2.95 -21.38 -8.85
N LEU A 77 2.93 -21.23 -10.18
CA LEU A 77 1.78 -20.75 -10.94
C LEU A 77 0.82 -21.90 -11.30
N SER A 78 -0.42 -21.59 -11.74
CA SER A 78 -1.36 -22.61 -12.23
C SER A 78 -0.81 -23.49 -13.34
N SER A 79 0.15 -23.00 -14.14
CA SER A 79 0.80 -23.76 -15.20
C SER A 79 1.75 -24.86 -14.68
N GLY A 80 1.97 -24.93 -13.36
CA GLY A 80 2.99 -25.78 -12.74
C GLY A 80 4.39 -25.16 -12.73
N LEU A 81 4.59 -24.00 -13.36
CA LEU A 81 5.88 -23.31 -13.37
C LEU A 81 6.25 -22.85 -11.95
N GLN A 82 7.36 -23.40 -11.44
CA GLN A 82 7.96 -22.99 -10.17
C GLN A 82 9.03 -21.92 -10.41
N ILE A 83 8.95 -20.84 -9.64
CA ILE A 83 9.87 -19.70 -9.73
C ILE A 83 10.44 -19.43 -8.33
N GLN A 84 11.74 -19.14 -8.28
CA GLN A 84 12.43 -18.69 -7.06
C GLN A 84 12.92 -17.26 -7.24
N THR A 85 12.84 -16.48 -6.17
CA THR A 85 13.28 -15.09 -6.15
C THR A 85 13.76 -14.69 -4.76
N TYR A 86 14.61 -13.67 -4.67
CA TYR A 86 15.02 -13.14 -3.37
C TYR A 86 13.89 -12.33 -2.74
N SER A 87 13.84 -12.31 -1.42
CA SER A 87 12.93 -11.43 -0.69
C SER A 87 13.73 -10.35 0.05
N LEU A 88 13.34 -9.09 -0.14
CA LEU A 88 13.90 -7.96 0.58
C LEU A 88 13.42 -7.89 2.03
N THR A 89 12.33 -8.62 2.34
CA THR A 89 11.74 -8.78 3.67
C THR A 89 11.59 -10.29 3.96
N CYS A 90 11.11 -10.66 5.15
CA CYS A 90 10.88 -12.09 5.49
C CYS A 90 9.99 -12.80 4.46
N SER A 91 10.53 -13.83 3.79
CA SER A 91 9.85 -14.61 2.75
C SER A 91 8.54 -15.22 3.23
N ASN A 92 8.54 -15.80 4.44
CA ASN A 92 7.34 -16.40 5.04
C ASN A 92 6.22 -15.39 5.32
N ARG A 93 6.55 -14.12 5.59
CA ARG A 93 5.54 -13.06 5.69
C ARG A 93 4.92 -12.77 4.32
N ILE A 94 5.73 -12.70 3.27
CA ILE A 94 5.25 -12.49 1.90
C ILE A 94 4.35 -13.65 1.46
N SER A 95 4.77 -14.91 1.70
CA SER A 95 3.97 -16.11 1.39
C SER A 95 2.59 -16.06 2.02
N ARG A 96 2.52 -15.84 3.35
CA ARG A 96 1.24 -15.71 4.06
C ARG A 96 0.36 -14.61 3.47
N CYS A 97 0.95 -13.48 3.08
CA CYS A 97 0.18 -12.41 2.45
C CYS A 97 -0.36 -12.82 1.07
N ILE A 98 0.43 -13.50 0.23
CA ILE A 98 0.00 -14.00 -1.08
C ILE A 98 -1.16 -15.01 -0.95
N GLU A 99 -1.06 -15.91 0.03
CA GLU A 99 -2.09 -16.92 0.33
C GLU A 99 -3.40 -16.27 0.80
N ASN A 100 -3.30 -15.23 1.62
CA ASN A 100 -4.45 -14.50 2.17
C ASN A 100 -5.05 -13.43 1.25
N LEU A 101 -4.51 -13.23 0.04
CA LEU A 101 -5.10 -12.29 -0.91
C LEU A 101 -6.51 -12.74 -1.31
N ASP A 102 -7.46 -11.80 -1.33
CA ASP A 102 -8.82 -12.03 -1.83
C ASP A 102 -8.81 -12.30 -3.34
N LYS A 103 -8.82 -13.59 -3.70
CA LYS A 103 -8.68 -14.08 -5.07
C LYS A 103 -9.79 -13.57 -6.00
N ASN A 104 -10.99 -13.29 -5.48
CA ASN A 104 -12.10 -12.77 -6.26
C ASN A 104 -11.84 -11.32 -6.65
N ARG A 105 -11.30 -10.52 -5.72
CA ARG A 105 -10.98 -9.11 -6.00
C ARG A 105 -9.76 -8.95 -6.90
N LEU A 106 -8.79 -9.87 -6.86
CA LEU A 106 -7.54 -9.78 -7.64
C LEU A 106 -7.77 -9.60 -9.14
N LEU A 107 -8.75 -10.29 -9.73
CA LEU A 107 -9.04 -10.21 -11.17
C LEU A 107 -9.38 -8.77 -11.61
N SER A 108 -10.09 -8.04 -10.75
CA SER A 108 -10.54 -6.66 -10.99
C SER A 108 -9.47 -5.59 -10.74
N VAL A 109 -8.31 -5.97 -10.18
CA VAL A 109 -7.25 -5.00 -9.87
C VAL A 109 -6.56 -4.55 -11.15
N ASP A 110 -6.57 -3.23 -11.35
CA ASP A 110 -5.86 -2.52 -12.41
C ASP A 110 -4.52 -2.00 -11.88
N ALA A 111 -3.44 -2.19 -12.66
CA ALA A 111 -2.11 -1.67 -12.37
C ALA A 111 -2.12 -0.15 -12.13
N ARG A 112 -3.02 0.61 -12.77
CA ARG A 112 -3.18 2.05 -12.55
C ARG A 112 -3.50 2.39 -11.08
N LYS A 113 -4.30 1.56 -10.39
CA LYS A 113 -4.62 1.76 -8.97
C LYS A 113 -3.40 1.53 -8.08
N ILE A 114 -2.56 0.55 -8.41
CA ILE A 114 -1.32 0.27 -7.69
C ILE A 114 -0.29 1.38 -7.93
N ASN A 115 -0.13 1.81 -9.19
CA ASN A 115 0.74 2.93 -9.56
C ASN A 115 0.29 4.23 -8.86
N TYR A 116 -1.02 4.48 -8.75
CA TYR A 116 -1.53 5.63 -8.01
C TYR A 116 -1.08 5.62 -6.54
N VAL A 117 -1.18 4.47 -5.86
CA VAL A 117 -0.68 4.33 -4.49
C VAL A 117 0.83 4.56 -4.42
N ALA A 118 1.61 3.97 -5.35
CA ALA A 118 3.05 4.16 -5.40
C ALA A 118 3.42 5.64 -5.60
N ASN A 119 2.77 6.33 -6.53
CA ASN A 119 3.01 7.74 -6.81
C ASN A 119 2.70 8.63 -5.61
N ASN A 120 1.64 8.31 -4.85
CA ASN A 120 1.31 9.03 -3.62
C ASN A 120 2.36 8.83 -2.52
N ILE A 121 3.04 7.68 -2.48
CA ILE A 121 4.07 7.39 -1.50
C ILE A 121 5.40 8.04 -1.91
N PHE A 122 5.87 7.78 -3.13
CA PHE A 122 7.16 8.23 -3.63
C PHE A 122 7.17 9.70 -4.07
N GLY A 123 6.01 10.30 -4.37
CA GLY A 123 5.91 11.70 -4.80
C GLY A 123 6.28 11.94 -6.28
N PHE A 124 6.44 10.88 -7.08
CA PHE A 124 6.70 10.95 -8.51
C PHE A 124 6.06 9.78 -9.25
N GLY A 125 5.95 9.89 -10.57
CA GLY A 125 5.37 8.85 -11.42
C GLY A 125 6.27 7.62 -11.52
N ILE A 126 5.89 6.54 -10.85
CA ILE A 126 6.54 5.23 -10.92
C ILE A 126 5.52 4.12 -11.19
N THR A 127 5.91 3.17 -12.03
CA THR A 127 5.08 2.03 -12.42
C THR A 127 5.51 0.76 -11.69
N THR A 128 4.60 -0.22 -11.58
CA THR A 128 4.93 -1.57 -11.08
C THR A 128 6.10 -2.23 -11.83
N THR A 129 6.23 -2.00 -13.14
CA THR A 129 7.38 -2.46 -13.94
C THR A 129 8.68 -1.82 -13.48
N GLN A 130 8.68 -0.51 -13.23
CA GLN A 130 9.85 0.19 -12.70
C GLN A 130 10.17 -0.22 -11.26
N LEU A 131 9.17 -0.48 -10.42
CA LEU A 131 9.37 -1.00 -9.06
C LEU A 131 10.06 -2.37 -9.06
N LYS A 132 9.75 -3.23 -10.05
CA LYS A 132 10.48 -4.49 -10.23
C LYS A 132 11.96 -4.25 -10.58
N ILE A 133 12.25 -3.25 -11.41
CA ILE A 133 13.64 -2.84 -11.72
C ILE A 133 14.34 -2.35 -10.45
N VAL A 134 13.68 -1.51 -9.65
CA VAL A 134 14.21 -1.05 -8.35
C VAL A 134 14.54 -2.23 -7.44
N TYR A 135 13.59 -3.16 -7.27
CA TYR A 135 13.81 -4.39 -6.51
C TYR A 135 15.04 -5.16 -7.01
N SER A 136 15.16 -5.39 -8.32
CA SER A 136 16.28 -6.13 -8.89
C SER A 136 17.62 -5.43 -8.68
N LEU A 137 17.65 -4.09 -8.71
CA LEU A 137 18.85 -3.33 -8.39
C LEU A 137 19.25 -3.50 -6.92
N ILE A 138 18.29 -3.45 -5.99
CA ILE A 138 18.54 -3.59 -4.55
C ILE A 138 19.06 -5.00 -4.22
N VAL A 139 18.48 -6.05 -4.82
CA VAL A 139 18.96 -7.42 -4.63
C VAL A 139 20.40 -7.54 -5.11
N LYS A 140 20.70 -7.10 -6.34
CA LYS A 140 22.06 -7.13 -6.88
C LYS A 140 23.06 -6.36 -6.03
N SER A 141 22.68 -5.20 -5.50
CA SER A 141 23.57 -4.42 -4.63
C SER A 141 23.85 -5.11 -3.29
N LYS A 142 22.96 -5.99 -2.82
CA LYS A 142 23.17 -6.79 -1.60
C LYS A 142 23.97 -8.06 -1.83
N GLU A 143 24.00 -8.58 -3.06
CA GLU A 143 24.78 -9.76 -3.44
C GLU A 143 26.27 -9.45 -3.66
N ALA A 144 26.59 -8.23 -4.11
CA ALA A 144 27.96 -7.84 -4.38
C ALA A 144 28.68 -7.30 -3.14
N LEU A 145 29.89 -7.83 -2.89
CA LEU A 145 30.79 -7.44 -1.79
C LEU A 145 31.30 -5.99 -1.88
N HIS A 146 31.08 -5.29 -3.00
CA HIS A 146 31.47 -3.90 -3.18
C HIS A 146 30.31 -3.11 -3.81
N GLU A 147 30.17 -1.85 -3.38
CA GLU A 147 29.23 -0.85 -3.92
C GLU A 147 29.53 -0.55 -5.39
N ILE A 148 29.28 -1.51 -6.28
CA ILE A 148 29.41 -1.29 -7.72
C ILE A 148 28.31 -0.31 -8.11
N LYS A 149 28.68 0.72 -8.89
CA LYS A 149 27.75 1.67 -9.51
C LYS A 149 26.75 0.93 -10.42
N TYR A 150 25.69 0.36 -9.87
CA TYR A 150 24.64 -0.41 -10.58
C TYR A 150 23.72 0.43 -11.47
N ASN A 151 24.11 1.67 -11.78
CA ASN A 151 23.32 2.63 -12.54
C ASN A 151 23.49 2.51 -14.07
N SER A 152 24.25 1.52 -14.56
CA SER A 152 24.72 1.51 -15.95
C SER A 152 23.68 1.09 -17.00
N ASN A 153 22.46 0.70 -16.64
CA ASN A 153 21.39 0.39 -17.62
C ASN A 153 19.95 0.51 -17.09
N SER A 154 19.76 1.07 -15.90
CA SER A 154 18.45 1.17 -15.25
C SER A 154 17.73 2.43 -15.69
N GLN A 155 16.78 2.32 -16.63
CA GLN A 155 15.71 3.29 -17.03
C GLN A 155 15.60 4.61 -16.21
N ASN A 156 16.67 5.40 -16.15
CA ASN A 156 16.84 6.55 -15.26
C ASN A 156 16.62 6.31 -13.74
N ILE A 157 16.85 5.11 -13.19
CA ILE A 157 16.67 4.81 -11.75
C ILE A 157 18.04 4.62 -11.07
N PHE A 158 18.26 5.33 -9.96
CA PHE A 158 19.52 5.37 -9.22
C PHE A 158 19.30 4.99 -7.77
N LEU A 159 20.07 4.01 -7.28
CA LEU A 159 20.14 3.74 -5.84
C LEU A 159 21.05 4.77 -5.17
N VAL A 160 20.60 5.33 -4.04
CA VAL A 160 21.37 6.33 -3.27
C VAL A 160 21.21 6.09 -1.77
N ASN A 161 22.24 6.41 -0.99
CA ASN A 161 22.23 6.17 0.47
C ASN A 161 21.58 7.32 1.27
N LYS A 162 21.15 8.40 0.60
CA LYS A 162 20.48 9.53 1.26
C LYS A 162 18.95 9.38 1.25
N PRO A 163 18.22 9.94 2.22
CA PRO A 163 16.76 9.97 2.21
C PRO A 163 16.22 10.61 0.93
N CYS A 164 15.21 9.99 0.33
CA CYS A 164 14.60 10.42 -0.93
C CYS A 164 13.11 10.78 -0.77
N ILE A 165 12.42 10.17 0.20
CA ILE A 165 10.98 10.35 0.37
C ILE A 165 10.67 11.52 1.31
N LEU A 166 10.09 12.57 0.74
CA LEU A 166 9.64 13.73 1.51
C LEU A 166 8.52 13.33 2.49
N ASN A 167 8.62 13.81 3.73
CA ASN A 167 7.66 13.57 4.80
C ASN A 167 7.38 12.07 5.05
N LEU A 168 8.42 11.23 5.05
CA LEU A 168 8.32 9.78 5.23
C LEU A 168 7.39 9.38 6.39
N SER A 169 7.48 10.05 7.55
CA SER A 169 6.58 9.81 8.70
C SER A 169 5.09 9.95 8.33
N GLN A 170 4.73 11.00 7.57
CA GLN A 170 3.35 11.18 7.10
C GLN A 170 2.94 10.10 6.11
N LYS A 171 3.84 9.67 5.22
CA LYS A 171 3.59 8.56 4.28
C LYS A 171 3.38 7.24 5.01
N LEU A 172 4.18 6.97 6.04
CA LEU A 172 4.01 5.78 6.89
C LEU A 172 2.70 5.82 7.67
N ASN A 173 2.31 6.98 8.21
CA ASN A 173 1.00 7.14 8.87
C ASN A 173 -0.17 6.92 7.90
N TYR A 174 -0.04 7.40 6.66
CA TYR A 174 -0.99 7.11 5.60
C TYR A 174 -1.09 5.58 5.34
N ILE A 175 0.04 4.88 5.16
CA ILE A 175 0.05 3.42 4.94
C ILE A 175 -0.57 2.67 6.13
N LYS A 176 -0.16 3.02 7.36
CA LYS A 176 -0.70 2.43 8.61
C LYS A 176 -2.20 2.62 8.76
N SER A 177 -2.78 3.66 8.16
CA SER A 177 -4.25 3.85 8.18
C SER A 177 -5.01 2.75 7.43
N PHE A 178 -4.33 1.93 6.62
CA PHE A 178 -4.90 0.76 5.95
C PHE A 178 -4.61 -0.56 6.68
N SER A 179 -3.91 -0.56 7.80
CA SER A 179 -3.74 -1.76 8.62
C SER A 179 -5.10 -2.24 9.19
N PRO A 180 -5.30 -3.56 9.37
CA PRO A 180 -6.50 -4.08 10.01
C PRO A 180 -6.74 -3.43 11.37
N LEU A 181 -7.95 -2.93 11.61
CA LEU A 181 -8.34 -2.43 12.92
C LEU A 181 -8.76 -3.60 13.81
N LYS A 182 -8.21 -3.64 15.03
CA LYS A 182 -8.65 -4.55 16.09
C LYS A 182 -9.54 -3.79 17.06
N LEU A 183 -10.84 -4.07 17.02
CA LEU A 183 -11.81 -3.45 17.92
C LEU A 183 -11.56 -3.91 19.36
N ASN A 184 -11.49 -2.96 20.30
CA ASN A 184 -11.57 -3.26 21.72
C ASN A 184 -13.04 -3.20 22.15
N GLN A 185 -13.63 -4.37 22.40
CA GLN A 185 -15.04 -4.49 22.71
C GLN A 185 -15.40 -3.84 24.06
N ASP A 186 -14.54 -3.99 25.07
CA ASP A 186 -14.78 -3.44 26.40
C ASP A 186 -14.84 -1.91 26.36
N ASN A 187 -13.91 -1.27 25.66
CA ASN A 187 -13.92 0.16 25.43
C ASN A 187 -15.16 0.61 24.65
N LEU A 188 -15.51 -0.10 23.58
CA LEU A 188 -16.69 0.23 22.79
C LEU A 188 -17.95 0.20 23.67
N ASN A 189 -18.14 -0.87 24.45
CA ASN A 189 -19.28 -1.04 25.34
C ASN A 189 -19.32 0.05 26.43
N TYR A 190 -18.18 0.40 27.01
CA TYR A 190 -18.07 1.50 27.98
C TYR A 190 -18.56 2.84 27.40
N TYR A 191 -18.18 3.16 26.15
CA TYR A 191 -18.57 4.41 25.52
C TYR A 191 -20.02 4.41 25.01
N LEU A 192 -20.56 3.26 24.61
CA LEU A 192 -21.98 3.11 24.24
C LEU A 192 -22.91 3.44 25.41
N ASN A 193 -22.56 3.03 26.62
CA ASN A 193 -23.41 3.19 27.81
C ASN A 193 -23.35 4.60 28.43
N SER A 194 -22.43 5.47 28.00
CA SER A 194 -22.07 6.71 28.72
C SER A 194 -22.25 8.00 27.92
N THR A 195 -22.84 7.95 26.72
CA THR A 195 -22.86 9.12 25.82
C THR A 195 -24.23 9.44 25.23
N ASN A 196 -24.51 10.74 25.09
CA ASN A 196 -25.63 11.30 24.33
C ASN A 196 -25.13 12.19 23.18
N GLY A 197 -25.99 12.45 22.19
CA GLY A 197 -25.73 13.37 21.08
C GLY A 197 -24.73 12.84 20.03
N ILE A 198 -24.03 13.74 19.35
CA ILE A 198 -23.15 13.41 18.20
C ILE A 198 -22.06 12.37 18.57
N LYS A 199 -21.59 12.39 19.82
CA LYS A 199 -20.63 11.38 20.32
C LYS A 199 -21.22 9.97 20.23
N PHE A 200 -22.43 9.80 20.77
CA PHE A 200 -23.16 8.53 20.74
C PHE A 200 -23.42 8.07 19.30
N THR A 201 -23.84 8.98 18.42
CA THR A 201 -24.02 8.68 16.99
C THR A 201 -22.73 8.14 16.36
N ILE A 202 -21.59 8.78 16.59
CA ILE A 202 -20.30 8.31 16.04
C ILE A 202 -19.93 6.92 16.61
N ILE A 203 -20.13 6.70 17.91
CA ILE A 203 -19.83 5.41 18.55
C ILE A 203 -20.72 4.30 17.99
N ASN A 204 -22.01 4.55 17.80
CA ASN A 204 -22.92 3.60 17.15
C ASN A 204 -22.50 3.28 15.72
N LEU A 205 -22.08 4.29 14.94
CA LEU A 205 -21.55 4.06 13.60
C LEU A 205 -20.26 3.23 13.62
N ILE A 206 -19.39 3.42 14.61
CA ILE A 206 -18.22 2.55 14.80
C ILE A 206 -18.67 1.11 15.09
N SER A 207 -19.65 0.90 15.96
CA SER A 207 -20.19 -0.44 16.24
C SER A 207 -20.74 -1.09 14.96
N ASN A 208 -21.60 -0.38 14.23
CA ASN A 208 -22.23 -0.87 13.00
C ASN A 208 -21.19 -1.25 11.92
N PHE A 209 -20.14 -0.44 11.77
CA PHE A 209 -19.05 -0.75 10.84
C PHE A 209 -18.39 -2.12 11.11
N PHE A 210 -18.34 -2.55 12.38
CA PHE A 210 -17.78 -3.86 12.74
C PHE A 210 -18.80 -5.00 12.69
N THR A 211 -20.09 -4.74 12.80
CA THR A 211 -21.14 -5.76 12.63
C THR A 211 -21.46 -6.03 11.15
N GLU A 212 -21.31 -5.04 10.29
CA GLU A 212 -21.49 -5.17 8.85
C GLU A 212 -20.43 -6.09 8.22
N LYS A 213 -20.83 -6.81 7.15
CA LYS A 213 -19.97 -7.76 6.42
C LYS A 213 -18.99 -7.09 5.46
N GLU A 214 -18.80 -5.77 5.53
CA GLU A 214 -17.91 -5.07 4.62
C GLU A 214 -16.45 -5.55 4.76
N PRO A 215 -15.76 -5.82 3.63
CA PRO A 215 -14.35 -6.18 3.65
C PRO A 215 -13.46 -4.97 3.97
N CYS A 216 -12.22 -5.22 4.40
CA CYS A 216 -11.20 -4.19 4.64
C CYS A 216 -11.55 -3.21 5.78
N LYS A 217 -11.71 -3.72 7.00
CA LYS A 217 -11.93 -2.91 8.22
C LYS A 217 -10.62 -2.23 8.66
N ASN A 218 -10.42 -0.99 8.21
CA ASN A 218 -9.26 -0.16 8.54
C ASN A 218 -9.67 1.28 8.89
N LEU A 219 -8.72 2.09 9.33
CA LEU A 219 -8.99 3.47 9.78
C LEU A 219 -9.51 4.35 8.63
N HIS A 220 -9.00 4.14 7.42
CA HIS A 220 -9.45 4.90 6.25
C HIS A 220 -10.91 4.59 5.91
N THR A 221 -11.28 3.31 5.82
CA THR A 221 -12.66 2.88 5.52
C THR A 221 -13.63 3.27 6.64
N LEU A 222 -13.23 3.14 7.91
CA LEU A 222 -14.03 3.58 9.04
C LEU A 222 -14.35 5.08 8.97
N LYS A 223 -13.36 5.93 8.66
CA LYS A 223 -13.58 7.38 8.52
C LYS A 223 -14.54 7.70 7.37
N LEU A 224 -14.40 7.03 6.23
CA LEU A 224 -15.33 7.20 5.11
C LEU A 224 -16.74 6.79 5.50
N TYR A 225 -16.89 5.63 6.14
CA TYR A 225 -18.17 5.12 6.62
C TYR A 225 -18.86 6.10 7.59
N ILE A 226 -18.13 6.58 8.61
CA ILE A 226 -18.67 7.55 9.57
C ILE A 226 -19.10 8.83 8.85
N ASN A 227 -18.25 9.38 7.98
CA ASN A 227 -18.54 10.64 7.29
C ASN A 227 -19.74 10.53 6.34
N ALA A 228 -19.87 9.42 5.62
CA ALA A 228 -21.01 9.18 4.74
C ALA A 228 -22.31 9.10 5.55
N ASN A 229 -22.33 8.30 6.61
CA ASN A 229 -23.51 8.13 7.45
C ASN A 229 -23.88 9.40 8.24
N LEU A 230 -22.91 10.16 8.75
CA LEU A 230 -23.19 11.45 9.38
C LEU A 230 -23.86 12.44 8.40
N LYS A 231 -23.43 12.46 7.13
CA LYS A 231 -24.09 13.28 6.09
C LYS A 231 -25.51 12.81 5.82
N HIS A 232 -25.75 11.50 5.74
CA HIS A 232 -27.10 10.94 5.60
C HIS A 232 -28.01 11.33 6.77
N LEU A 233 -27.46 11.46 7.97
CA LEU A 233 -28.17 11.94 9.17
C LEU A 233 -28.31 13.46 9.24
N GLY A 234 -27.93 14.21 8.21
CA GLY A 234 -28.00 15.68 8.18
C GLY A 234 -26.92 16.40 9.01
N ILE A 235 -25.90 15.68 9.49
CA ILE A 235 -24.81 16.26 10.29
C ILE A 235 -23.67 16.67 9.36
N TYR A 236 -23.71 17.93 8.91
CA TYR A 236 -22.69 18.51 8.03
C TYR A 236 -21.52 19.19 8.77
N LYS A 237 -21.61 19.33 10.09
CA LYS A 237 -20.55 19.93 10.91
C LYS A 237 -19.27 19.10 10.83
N ASN A 238 -18.12 19.78 10.82
CA ASN A 238 -16.82 19.10 10.85
C ASN A 238 -16.63 18.36 12.19
N THR A 239 -16.75 17.05 12.16
CA THR A 239 -16.60 16.17 13.33
C THR A 239 -15.20 15.53 13.43
N SER A 240 -14.25 15.90 12.57
CA SER A 240 -12.93 15.24 12.46
C SER A 240 -12.16 15.17 13.79
N LYS A 241 -12.10 16.30 14.54
CA LYS A 241 -11.42 16.35 15.84
C LYS A 241 -12.09 15.43 16.88
N LEU A 242 -13.42 15.33 16.83
CA LEU A 242 -14.20 14.47 17.72
C LEU A 242 -14.02 13.01 17.37
N GLN A 243 -14.14 12.65 16.08
CA GLN A 243 -13.89 11.30 15.58
C GLN A 243 -12.50 10.83 15.98
N LYS A 244 -11.46 11.65 15.81
CA LYS A 244 -10.08 11.30 16.20
C LYS A 244 -9.98 10.92 17.68
N ARG A 245 -10.61 11.71 18.57
CA ARG A 245 -10.62 11.44 20.02
C ARG A 245 -11.38 10.17 20.40
N ILE A 246 -12.50 9.90 19.72
CA ILE A 246 -13.31 8.69 19.97
C ILE A 246 -12.54 7.45 19.49
N ILE A 247 -12.02 7.50 18.26
CA ILE A 247 -11.27 6.40 17.65
C ILE A 247 -10.02 6.10 18.47
N SER A 248 -9.25 7.09 18.91
CA SER A 248 -8.04 6.85 19.73
C SER A 248 -8.38 6.12 21.03
N LYS A 249 -9.51 6.46 21.66
CA LYS A 249 -9.99 5.83 22.90
C LYS A 249 -10.49 4.41 22.68
N ILE A 250 -11.24 4.16 21.61
CA ILE A 250 -11.78 2.82 21.32
C ILE A 250 -10.66 1.87 20.89
N PHE A 251 -9.76 2.30 20.02
CA PHE A 251 -8.76 1.42 19.41
C PHE A 251 -7.37 1.47 20.07
N PHE A 252 -7.19 2.27 21.14
CA PHE A 252 -5.88 2.55 21.76
C PHE A 252 -4.81 3.00 20.74
N LEU A 253 -5.22 3.87 19.82
CA LEU A 253 -4.30 4.46 18.85
C LEU A 253 -3.71 5.74 19.45
N ASN A 254 -2.40 5.76 19.67
CA ASN A 254 -1.65 6.95 20.08
C ASN A 254 -1.53 7.97 18.94
#